data_AF-A0A7S1UJV2-F1
#
_entry.id   AF-A0A7S1UJV2-F1
#
_cell.length_a   1.000
_cell.length_b   1.000
_cell.length_c   1.000
_cell.angle_alpha   90.00
_cell.angle_beta   90.00
_cell.angle_gamma   90.00
#
_symmetry.space_group_name_H-M   'P 1'
#
loop_
_entity.id
_entity.type
_entity.pdbx_description
1 polymer ?
#
loop_
_entity_poly.entity_id
_entity_poly.type
_entity_poly.pdbx_seq_one_letter_code
_entity_poly.pdbx_strand_id
1 'polypeptide(L)'
;RVRDRPYTEVPEHRGRPDWLVAAEALAAYRRRNDSIVVDLFAGQFKSEIKCPVCPHTSVVFDPFTQLPLELPTRFERLVRVIVFRQLWAGAGQNPSAPFRTSPRLGQVGAPQRVAAAFY
;
A
#
# COMPACT_ATOMS: atom_id res chain seq x y z
N ARG A 1 -18.12 -24.68 18.75
CA ARG A 1 -16.67 -24.91 19.00
C ARG A 1 -16.30 -26.35 18.63
N VAL A 2 -15.35 -26.52 17.72
CA VAL A 2 -14.91 -27.82 17.17
C VAL A 2 -14.29 -28.71 18.25
N ARG A 3 -14.72 -29.98 18.32
CA ARG A 3 -14.19 -30.99 19.26
C ARG A 3 -13.19 -31.95 18.60
N ASP A 4 -13.43 -32.34 17.35
CA ASP A 4 -12.54 -33.18 16.55
C ASP A 4 -12.03 -32.41 15.34
N ARG A 5 -10.73 -32.56 15.04
CA ARG A 5 -10.06 -31.85 13.94
C ARG A 5 -9.80 -32.80 12.77
N PRO A 6 -10.76 -33.00 11.86
CA PRO A 6 -10.56 -33.87 10.70
C PRO A 6 -9.51 -33.27 9.76
N TYR A 7 -8.71 -34.14 9.15
CA TYR A 7 -7.83 -33.73 8.05
C TYR A 7 -8.70 -33.24 6.90
N THR A 8 -8.34 -32.09 6.33
CA THR A 8 -9.04 -31.51 5.19
C THR A 8 -7.99 -31.15 4.17
N GLU A 9 -8.12 -31.71 2.97
CA GLU A 9 -7.24 -31.40 1.85
C GLU A 9 -7.34 -29.93 1.48
N VAL A 10 -6.22 -29.38 0.99
CA VAL A 10 -6.16 -27.97 0.57
C VAL A 10 -6.85 -27.86 -0.79
N PRO A 11 -7.91 -27.03 -0.92
CA PRO A 11 -8.59 -26.84 -2.20
C PRO A 11 -7.64 -26.23 -3.23
N GLU A 12 -7.41 -26.92 -4.34
CA GLU A 12 -6.59 -26.40 -5.43
C GLU A 12 -7.40 -25.44 -6.32
N HIS A 13 -6.75 -24.39 -6.81
CA HIS A 13 -7.39 -23.39 -7.66
C HIS A 13 -7.85 -23.94 -9.02
N ARG A 14 -7.03 -24.79 -9.69
CA ARG A 14 -7.34 -25.48 -10.98
C ARG A 14 -8.10 -24.63 -12.03
N GLY A 15 -7.88 -23.32 -12.08
CA GLY A 15 -8.56 -22.40 -13.01
C GLY A 15 -10.03 -22.08 -12.68
N ARG A 16 -10.51 -22.50 -11.51
CA ARG A 16 -11.82 -22.11 -10.95
C ARG A 16 -11.76 -20.63 -10.53
N PRO A 17 -12.91 -19.95 -10.37
CA PRO A 17 -12.89 -18.56 -9.91
C PRO A 17 -12.41 -18.45 -8.46
N ASP A 18 -11.59 -17.43 -8.17
CA ASP A 18 -10.97 -17.19 -6.85
C ASP A 18 -11.99 -17.22 -5.70
N TRP A 19 -13.15 -16.57 -5.86
CA TRP A 19 -14.16 -16.45 -4.80
C TRP A 19 -14.72 -17.80 -4.36
N LEU A 20 -14.83 -18.76 -5.28
CA LEU A 20 -15.33 -20.11 -4.99
C LEU A 20 -14.32 -20.89 -4.16
N VAL A 21 -13.05 -20.86 -4.59
CA VAL A 21 -11.95 -21.58 -3.93
C VAL A 21 -11.64 -20.94 -2.57
N ALA A 22 -11.72 -19.62 -2.45
CA ALA A 22 -11.61 -18.89 -1.20
C ALA A 22 -12.69 -19.33 -0.20
N ALA A 23 -13.96 -19.40 -0.64
CA ALA A 23 -15.07 -19.85 0.20
C ALA A 23 -14.90 -21.31 0.66
N GLU A 24 -14.47 -22.21 -0.23
CA GLU A 24 -14.15 -23.61 0.11
C GLU A 24 -13.02 -23.71 1.15
N ALA A 25 -11.94 -22.94 0.95
CA ALA A 25 -10.80 -22.91 1.85
C ALA A 25 -11.18 -22.31 3.22
N LEU A 26 -12.02 -21.28 3.24
CA LEU A 26 -12.54 -20.69 4.48
C LEU A 26 -13.45 -21.67 5.23
N ALA A 27 -14.34 -22.38 4.52
CA ALA A 27 -15.17 -23.42 5.12
C ALA A 27 -14.33 -24.57 5.68
N ALA A 28 -13.27 -24.99 4.97
CA ALA A 28 -12.29 -25.97 5.46
C ALA A 28 -11.56 -25.47 6.73
N TYR A 29 -11.19 -24.20 6.78
CA TYR A 29 -10.57 -23.61 7.96
C TYR A 29 -11.52 -23.57 9.17
N ARG A 30 -12.77 -23.13 8.97
CA ARG A 30 -13.81 -23.05 10.02
C ARG A 30 -14.20 -24.41 10.58
N ARG A 31 -14.19 -25.47 9.75
CA ARG A 31 -14.44 -26.86 10.20
C ARG A 31 -13.46 -27.34 11.27
N ARG A 32 -12.24 -26.79 11.32
CA ARG A 32 -11.22 -27.10 12.33
C ARG A 32 -11.14 -26.04 13.43
N ASN A 33 -11.41 -24.79 13.08
CA ASN A 33 -11.25 -23.62 13.95
C ASN A 33 -12.56 -22.82 14.01
N ASP A 34 -13.42 -23.20 14.96
CA ASP A 34 -14.67 -22.49 15.26
C ASP A 34 -14.52 -21.83 16.63
N SER A 35 -14.24 -20.52 16.64
CA SER A 35 -14.06 -19.74 17.87
C SER A 35 -14.30 -18.27 17.62
N ILE A 36 -14.67 -17.54 18.67
CA ILE A 36 -14.88 -16.08 18.63
C ILE A 36 -13.66 -15.31 18.11
N VAL A 37 -12.44 -15.81 18.32
CA VAL A 37 -11.21 -15.21 17.79
C VAL A 37 -11.18 -15.30 16.26
N VAL A 38 -11.62 -16.43 15.71
CA VAL A 38 -11.71 -16.62 14.26
C VAL A 38 -12.78 -15.72 13.67
N ASP A 39 -13.92 -15.58 14.34
CA ASP A 39 -15.02 -14.73 13.86
C ASP A 39 -14.65 -13.24 13.81
N LEU A 40 -13.83 -12.78 14.77
CA LEU A 40 -13.46 -11.37 14.89
C LEU A 40 -12.17 -11.00 14.13
N PHE A 41 -11.19 -11.89 14.10
CA PHE A 41 -9.83 -11.56 13.66
C PHE A 41 -9.34 -12.37 12.47
N ALA A 42 -10.04 -13.42 12.04
CA ALA A 42 -9.57 -14.21 10.92
C ALA A 42 -9.88 -13.54 9.58
N GLY A 43 -8.86 -13.41 8.75
CA GLY A 43 -8.95 -13.12 7.32
C GLY A 43 -8.34 -14.26 6.50
N GLN A 44 -8.22 -14.05 5.19
CA GLN A 44 -7.61 -15.00 4.28
C GLN A 44 -6.72 -14.27 3.24
N PHE A 45 -5.50 -14.74 3.05
CA PHE A 45 -4.59 -14.29 1.99
C PHE A 45 -4.85 -15.07 0.71
N LYS A 46 -4.58 -14.42 -0.43
CA LYS A 46 -4.40 -15.09 -1.71
C LYS A 46 -2.90 -15.20 -1.99
N SER A 47 -2.35 -16.38 -1.77
CA SER A 47 -0.94 -16.70 -2.01
C SER A 47 -0.80 -17.28 -3.41
N GLU A 48 -0.07 -16.60 -4.30
CA GLU A 48 0.21 -17.08 -5.65
C GLU A 48 1.71 -17.34 -5.81
N ILE A 49 2.07 -18.59 -6.09
CA ILE A 49 3.46 -18.99 -6.31
C ILE A 49 3.59 -19.41 -7.78
N LYS A 50 4.46 -18.70 -8.49
CA LYS A 50 4.85 -19.03 -9.86
C LYS A 50 6.14 -19.82 -9.83
N CYS A 51 6.14 -21.02 -10.39
CA CYS A 51 7.36 -21.79 -10.54
C CYS A 51 8.29 -21.08 -11.55
N PRO A 52 9.57 -20.86 -11.24
CA PRO A 52 10.50 -20.21 -12.17
C PRO A 52 10.92 -21.13 -13.34
N VAL A 53 10.70 -22.44 -13.23
CA VAL A 53 11.15 -23.43 -14.22
C VAL A 53 10.03 -23.92 -15.13
N CYS A 54 8.79 -23.97 -14.62
CA CYS A 54 7.64 -24.49 -15.38
C CYS A 54 6.49 -23.47 -15.40
N PRO A 55 5.55 -23.54 -16.36
CA PRO A 55 4.43 -22.60 -16.45
C PRO A 55 3.36 -22.81 -15.36
N HIS A 56 3.66 -23.60 -14.32
CA HIS A 56 2.74 -23.88 -13.24
C HIS A 56 2.65 -22.68 -12.28
N THR A 57 1.41 -22.28 -12.01
CA THR A 57 1.08 -21.28 -10.98
C THR A 57 0.15 -21.92 -9.97
N SER A 58 0.60 -22.02 -8.72
CA SER A 58 -0.23 -22.49 -7.62
C SER A 58 -0.83 -21.29 -6.90
N VAL A 59 -2.15 -21.29 -6.76
CA VAL A 59 -2.90 -20.31 -5.98
C VAL A 59 -3.50 -21.03 -4.80
N VAL A 60 -3.20 -20.54 -3.59
CA VAL A 60 -3.66 -21.10 -2.32
C VAL A 60 -4.25 -19.96 -1.49
N PHE A 61 -5.28 -20.29 -0.70
CA PHE A 61 -5.96 -19.33 0.15
C PHE A 61 -5.70 -19.62 1.63
N ASP A 62 -4.81 -18.83 2.25
CA ASP A 62 -4.27 -19.10 3.59
C ASP A 62 -4.97 -18.25 4.68
N PRO A 63 -5.47 -18.86 5.76
CA PRO A 63 -6.09 -18.11 6.86
C PRO A 63 -5.04 -17.34 7.67
N PHE A 64 -5.34 -16.10 8.08
CA PHE A 64 -4.48 -15.30 8.95
C PHE A 64 -5.27 -14.62 10.06
N THR A 65 -4.61 -14.35 11.20
CA THR A 65 -5.19 -13.59 12.33
C THR A 65 -4.40 -12.31 12.65
N GLN A 66 -3.29 -12.10 11.95
CA GLN A 66 -2.37 -10.99 12.11
C GLN A 66 -1.69 -10.70 10.77
N LEU A 67 -1.41 -9.44 10.49
CA LEU A 67 -0.78 -8.97 9.26
C LEU A 67 0.54 -8.29 9.59
N PRO A 68 1.69 -8.95 9.39
CA PRO A 68 2.97 -8.26 9.45
C PRO A 68 3.04 -7.25 8.30
N LEU A 69 3.39 -6.01 8.61
CA LEU A 69 3.59 -4.96 7.62
C LEU A 69 5.06 -4.54 7.63
N GLU A 70 5.66 -4.55 6.45
CA GLU A 70 7.02 -4.06 6.28
C GLU A 70 7.03 -2.53 6.38
N LEU A 71 7.91 -2.00 7.22
CA LEU A 71 8.16 -0.57 7.29
C LEU A 71 9.06 -0.16 6.13
N PRO A 72 8.83 1.00 5.50
CA PRO A 72 9.70 1.51 4.45
C PRO A 72 11.11 1.72 5.03
N THR A 73 12.10 1.05 4.43
CA THR A 73 13.50 1.11 4.86
C THR A 73 14.19 2.42 4.51
N ARG A 74 13.64 3.19 3.57
CA ARG A 74 14.17 4.50 3.16
C ARG A 74 13.40 5.61 3.89
N PHE A 75 14.11 6.29 4.80
CA PHE A 75 13.59 7.46 5.53
C PHE A 75 13.81 8.79 4.78
N GLU A 76 14.42 8.74 3.60
CA GLU A 76 14.64 9.93 2.77
C GLU A 76 13.40 10.22 1.91
N ARG A 77 12.86 11.43 2.04
CA ARG A 77 11.83 11.95 1.15
C ARG A 77 12.38 13.16 0.40
N LEU A 78 12.32 13.13 -0.92
CA LEU A 78 12.61 14.30 -1.74
C LEU A 78 11.47 15.30 -1.60
N VAL A 79 11.72 16.38 -0.86
CA VAL A 79 10.77 17.49 -0.73
C VAL A 79 11.12 18.55 -1.77
N ARG A 80 10.15 18.95 -2.60
CA ARG A 80 10.32 20.07 -3.51
C ARG A 80 10.23 21.38 -2.74
N VAL A 81 11.38 21.98 -2.46
CA VAL A 81 11.47 23.33 -1.87
C VAL A 81 11.43 24.36 -2.99
N ILE A 82 10.41 25.21 -3.01
CA ILE A 82 10.32 26.37 -3.91
C ILE A 82 10.75 27.59 -3.12
N VAL A 83 11.91 28.15 -3.46
CA VAL A 83 12.42 29.38 -2.85
C VAL A 83 11.93 30.58 -3.64
N PHE A 84 11.09 31.42 -3.04
CA PHE A 84 10.73 32.71 -3.60
C PHE A 84 11.68 33.78 -3.06
N ARG A 85 12.41 34.47 -3.95
CA ARG A 85 13.18 35.65 -3.56
C ARG A 85 12.20 36.77 -3.22
N GLN A 86 12.09 37.13 -1.94
CA GLN A 86 11.38 38.34 -1.53
C GLN A 86 12.17 39.55 -2.02
N LEU A 87 11.76 40.12 -3.16
CA LEU A 87 12.16 41.46 -3.54
C LEU A 87 11.32 42.42 -2.70
N TRP A 88 11.89 42.91 -1.60
CA TRP A 88 11.37 44.09 -0.92
C TRP A 88 11.52 45.29 -1.87
N ALA A 89 10.51 45.51 -2.70
CA ALA A 89 10.36 46.79 -3.39
C ALA A 89 9.84 47.80 -2.36
N GLY A 90 10.76 48.44 -1.66
CA GLY A 90 10.45 49.65 -0.91
C GLY A 90 10.01 50.74 -1.89
N ALA A 91 8.70 50.90 -2.08
CA ALA A 91 8.07 52.14 -2.51
C ALA A 91 6.57 52.11 -2.21
N GLY A 92 6.15 52.82 -1.17
CA GLY A 92 4.74 53.20 -0.94
C GLY A 92 4.15 52.65 0.36
N GLN A 93 4.03 53.51 1.36
CA GLN A 93 3.34 53.24 2.62
C GLN A 93 1.84 53.03 2.38
N ASN A 94 1.32 51.81 2.59
CA ASN A 94 0.00 51.60 3.21
C ASN A 94 -0.13 50.14 3.72
N PRO A 95 -0.11 49.91 5.05
CA PRO A 95 -0.14 48.57 5.65
C PRO A 95 -1.51 47.86 5.64
N SER A 96 -2.50 48.29 4.83
CA SER A 96 -3.87 47.74 4.89
C SER A 96 -4.45 47.18 3.59
N ALA A 97 -3.69 47.11 2.49
CA ALA A 97 -4.22 46.56 1.24
C ALA A 97 -4.02 45.03 1.17
N PRO A 98 -5.10 44.21 1.09
CA PRO A 98 -4.96 42.76 0.94
C PRO A 98 -4.35 42.42 -0.43
N PHE A 99 -3.42 41.47 -0.40
CA PHE A 99 -2.68 40.97 -1.56
C PHE A 99 -3.60 40.60 -2.72
N ARG A 100 -3.55 41.39 -3.81
CA ARG A 100 -4.20 41.06 -5.07
C ARG A 100 -3.32 40.09 -5.84
N THR A 101 -3.61 38.79 -5.76
CA THR A 101 -3.01 37.80 -6.65
C THR A 101 -3.68 37.90 -8.03
N SER A 102 -2.99 38.50 -9.00
CA SER A 102 -3.32 38.30 -10.42
C SER A 102 -2.36 37.26 -10.98
N PRO A 103 -2.85 36.12 -11.50
CA PRO A 103 -2.00 35.13 -12.14
C PRO A 103 -1.69 35.63 -13.55
N ARG A 104 -0.54 36.28 -13.78
CA ARG A 104 -0.04 36.41 -15.14
C ARG A 104 0.83 35.21 -15.46
N LEU A 105 0.20 34.31 -16.21
CA LEU A 105 0.75 33.20 -16.95
C LEU A 105 2.03 33.62 -17.72
N GLY A 106 3.09 32.84 -17.55
CA GLY A 106 4.23 32.84 -18.47
C GLY A 106 5.55 33.25 -17.84
N GLN A 107 6.33 32.28 -17.39
CA GLN A 107 7.61 31.90 -18.01
C GLN A 107 8.28 30.82 -17.15
N VAL A 108 8.35 29.61 -17.70
CA VAL A 108 9.05 28.47 -17.11
C VAL A 108 10.54 28.65 -17.38
N GLY A 109 11.28 29.17 -16.40
CA GLY A 109 12.74 29.12 -16.38
C GLY A 109 13.22 27.76 -15.86
N ALA A 110 14.09 27.10 -16.63
CA ALA A 110 14.59 25.74 -16.37
C ALA A 110 15.22 25.57 -14.96
N PRO A 111 15.07 24.40 -14.32
CA PRO A 111 15.66 24.15 -13.01
C PRO A 111 17.18 24.02 -13.11
N GLN A 112 17.90 24.96 -12.49
CA GLN A 112 19.36 24.84 -12.32
C GLN A 112 19.65 23.76 -11.27
N ARG A 113 20.43 22.75 -11.67
CA ARG A 113 20.91 21.68 -10.78
C ARG A 113 21.99 22.25 -9.85
N VAL A 114 21.64 22.47 -8.59
CA VAL A 114 22.64 22.72 -7.55
C VAL A 114 23.06 21.36 -7.01
N ALA A 115 24.27 20.92 -7.37
CA ALA A 115 24.91 19.75 -6.78
C ALA A 115 25.51 20.16 -5.44
N ALA A 116 24.92 19.68 -4.34
CA ALA A 116 25.57 19.72 -3.04
C ALA A 116 26.34 18.41 -2.87
N ALA A 117 27.66 18.49 -2.98
CA ALA A 117 28.55 17.43 -2.53
C ALA A 117 28.58 17.47 -1.00
N PHE A 118 28.20 16.36 -0.37
CA PHE A 118 28.50 16.10 1.03
C PHE A 118 29.53 14.98 1.05
N TYR A 119 30.68 15.24 1.67
CA TYR A 119 31.65 14.21 2.07
C TYR A 119 31.08 13.38 3.21
#